data_AF-A0A7S1B225-F1
#
_entry.id   AF-A0A7S1B225-F1
#
_cell.length_a   1.000
_cell.length_b   1.000
_cell.length_c   1.000
_cell.angle_alpha   90.00
_cell.angle_beta   90.00
_cell.angle_gamma   90.00
#
_symmetry.space_group_name_H-M   'P 1'
#
loop_
_entity.id
_entity.type
_entity.pdbx_description
1 polymer ?
#
loop_
_entity_poly.entity_id
_entity_poly.type
_entity_poly.pdbx_seq_one_letter_code
_entity_poly.pdbx_strand_id
1 'polypeptide(L)'
;MGRERTAEEVSARKAKKERGKEVKRAAVEAAAPPPAKKRKTLGIDEALVVAQDAEDKIAAGVRLASQLNPQKKGFNKALRDGWPDMPPNLRKRISRRDRNSDKAKKSDLPKMAIASMPFPAEAKDHCETSARSFADIAPLLNLIAEKIGKAPAELKLWDPYFCRGAVKGHLAALGFSDVRNDCEDFYKVIKRGSVPEHDVVITNPPYSDPKDGGPPHASRLLTFLEDNRRPYLVLMPEYVASAAYYAPLFPKASREPLLLCPRKRYHFFSPPGSRDSKKKSHKHKELGVRSSPFVAFWYVSLRPQLRRKEILNLARSGTLGGISLAREGTQEEERGAEEKESTEDAVADAAVNKSSAGC
;
A
#
# COMPACT_ATOMS: atom_id res chain seq x y z
N MET A 1 4.25 25.65 -18.09
CA MET A 1 4.81 26.99 -17.79
C MET A 1 4.98 27.15 -16.29
N GLY A 2 6.20 27.04 -15.78
CA GLY A 2 6.49 27.23 -14.36
C GLY A 2 6.58 28.72 -14.06
N ARG A 3 5.73 29.24 -13.17
CA ARG A 3 5.87 30.62 -12.67
C ARG A 3 7.16 30.72 -11.87
N GLU A 4 8.15 31.44 -12.41
CA GLU A 4 9.30 31.90 -11.64
C GLU A 4 8.79 32.78 -10.51
N ARG A 5 9.19 32.44 -9.28
CA ARG A 5 8.84 33.23 -8.09
C ARG A 5 9.73 34.46 -8.06
N THR A 6 9.13 35.61 -7.83
CA THR A 6 9.85 36.88 -7.77
C THR A 6 10.82 36.88 -6.59
N ALA A 7 11.92 37.64 -6.71
CA ALA A 7 12.92 37.77 -5.63
C ALA A 7 12.29 38.25 -4.31
N GLU A 8 11.19 38.98 -4.39
CA GLU A 8 10.43 39.50 -3.26
C GLU A 8 9.72 38.39 -2.47
N GLU A 9 9.13 37.39 -3.14
CA GLU A 9 8.50 36.23 -2.49
C GLU A 9 9.52 35.36 -1.74
N VAL A 10 10.74 35.26 -2.27
CA VAL A 10 11.84 34.53 -1.64
C VAL A 10 12.31 35.25 -0.38
N SER A 11 12.41 36.59 -0.43
CA SER A 11 12.80 37.42 0.71
C SER A 11 11.79 37.36 1.85
N ALA A 12 10.50 37.49 1.54
CA ALA A 12 9.42 37.42 2.53
C ALA A 12 9.36 36.08 3.27
N ARG A 13 9.63 34.97 2.56
CA ARG A 13 9.71 33.63 3.18
C ARG A 13 10.91 33.48 4.11
N LYS A 14 12.05 34.09 3.77
CA LYS A 14 13.26 34.07 4.60
C LYS A 14 13.03 34.84 5.91
N ALA A 15 12.40 36.01 5.83
CA ALA A 15 12.03 36.81 7.00
C ALA A 15 11.04 36.07 7.92
N LYS A 16 10.00 35.43 7.36
CA LYS A 16 9.03 34.64 8.15
C LYS A 16 9.67 33.44 8.86
N LYS A 17 10.68 32.83 8.24
CA LYS A 17 11.43 31.70 8.81
C LYS A 17 12.35 32.14 9.95
N GLU A 18 13.02 33.28 9.82
CA GLU A 18 13.86 33.85 10.89
C GLU A 18 13.02 34.26 12.09
N ARG A 19 11.90 34.96 11.87
CA ARG A 19 10.96 35.35 12.95
C ARG A 19 10.40 34.13 13.69
N GLY A 20 10.11 33.04 12.99
CA GLY A 20 9.66 31.79 13.60
C GLY A 20 10.74 31.05 14.40
N LYS A 21 12.03 31.22 14.08
CA LYS A 21 13.13 30.68 14.89
C LYS A 21 13.34 31.50 16.16
N GLU A 22 13.22 32.82 16.05
CA GLU A 22 13.42 33.74 17.17
C GLU A 22 12.34 33.56 18.24
N VAL A 23 11.07 33.44 17.83
CA VAL A 23 9.95 33.10 18.74
C VAL A 23 10.17 31.76 19.43
N LYS A 24 10.70 30.75 18.72
CA LYS A 24 11.03 29.45 19.34
C LYS A 24 12.19 29.53 20.31
N ARG A 25 13.18 30.38 20.04
CA ARG A 25 14.35 30.57 20.91
C ARG A 25 13.94 31.27 22.21
N ALA A 26 13.14 32.33 22.09
CA ALA A 26 12.55 33.03 23.24
C ALA A 26 11.64 32.11 24.08
N ALA A 27 10.85 31.24 23.45
CA ALA A 27 10.00 30.27 24.17
C ALA A 27 10.81 29.18 24.91
N VAL A 28 12.00 28.82 24.42
CA VAL A 28 12.91 27.89 25.10
C VAL A 28 13.67 28.58 26.24
N GLU A 29 13.98 29.86 26.09
CA GLU A 29 14.73 30.65 27.07
C GLU A 29 13.85 31.14 28.24
N ALA A 30 12.55 31.35 28.00
CA ALA A 30 11.57 31.72 29.04
C ALA A 30 11.05 30.51 29.85
N ALA A 31 11.33 29.27 29.43
CA ALA A 31 10.94 28.08 30.16
C ALA A 31 12.00 27.75 31.23
N ALA A 32 11.79 28.25 32.45
CA ALA A 32 12.57 27.81 33.60
C ALA A 32 12.55 26.27 33.67
N PRO A 33 13.70 25.60 33.84
CA PRO A 33 13.73 24.15 33.97
C PRO A 33 12.83 23.76 35.16
N PRO A 34 11.93 22.78 35.01
CA PRO A 34 11.09 22.35 36.11
C PRO A 34 11.99 21.95 37.29
N PRO A 35 11.59 22.26 38.54
CA PRO A 35 12.40 21.95 39.70
C PRO A 35 12.77 20.48 39.67
N ALA A 36 14.08 20.20 39.77
CA ALA A 36 14.62 18.85 39.72
C ALA A 36 14.01 18.04 40.87
N LYS A 37 12.95 17.29 40.57
CA LYS A 37 12.47 16.23 41.47
C LYS A 37 13.68 15.36 41.74
N LYS A 38 14.08 15.23 43.02
CA LYS A 38 15.14 14.31 43.46
C LYS A 38 14.89 12.96 42.81
N ARG A 39 15.63 12.65 41.75
CA ARG A 39 15.49 11.38 41.05
C ARG A 39 16.02 10.32 41.98
N LYS A 40 15.14 9.38 42.34
CA LYS A 40 15.51 8.21 43.10
C LYS A 40 16.38 7.37 42.17
N THR A 41 17.69 7.38 42.38
CA THR A 41 18.61 6.48 41.69
C THR A 41 18.18 5.06 42.00
N LEU A 42 17.87 4.27 40.97
CA LEU A 42 17.59 2.86 41.13
C LEU A 42 18.81 2.18 41.75
N GLY A 43 18.58 1.36 42.78
CA GLY A 43 19.60 0.43 43.25
C GLY A 43 20.02 -0.50 42.10
N ILE A 44 21.25 -1.04 42.16
CA ILE A 44 21.77 -1.95 41.13
C ILE A 44 20.83 -3.16 40.96
N ASP A 45 20.28 -3.69 42.05
CA ASP A 45 19.36 -4.82 42.03
C ASP A 45 18.02 -4.47 41.38
N GLU A 46 17.45 -3.30 41.69
CA GLU A 46 16.22 -2.82 41.06
C GLU A 46 16.42 -2.60 39.55
N ALA A 47 17.57 -2.05 39.15
CA ALA A 47 17.90 -1.87 37.74
C ALA A 47 18.05 -3.21 37.00
N LEU A 48 18.54 -4.25 37.69
CA LEU A 48 18.70 -5.59 37.13
C LEU A 48 17.34 -6.26 36.88
N VAL A 49 16.41 -6.14 37.84
CA VAL A 49 15.03 -6.65 37.73
C VAL A 49 14.29 -5.97 36.58
N VAL A 50 14.36 -4.63 36.50
CA VAL A 50 13.74 -3.86 35.41
C VAL A 50 14.34 -4.25 34.04
N ALA A 51 15.65 -4.51 34.00
CA ALA A 51 16.30 -4.97 32.77
C ALA A 51 15.84 -6.38 32.36
N GLN A 52 15.65 -7.29 33.32
CA GLN A 52 15.17 -8.64 33.04
C GLN A 52 13.74 -8.64 32.48
N ASP A 53 12.81 -7.92 33.11
CA ASP A 53 11.43 -7.79 32.61
C ASP A 53 11.38 -7.20 31.18
N ALA A 54 12.24 -6.23 30.89
CA ALA A 54 12.34 -5.67 29.54
C ALA A 54 12.79 -6.71 28.50
N GLU A 55 13.74 -7.57 28.87
CA GLU A 55 14.27 -8.64 28.03
C GLU A 55 13.27 -9.77 27.80
N ASP A 56 12.46 -10.11 28.81
CA ASP A 56 11.39 -11.10 28.72
C ASP A 56 10.26 -10.60 27.83
N LYS A 57 9.88 -9.32 27.96
CA LYS A 57 8.92 -8.68 27.05
C LYS A 57 9.43 -8.61 25.60
N ILE A 58 10.73 -8.39 25.40
CA ILE A 58 11.36 -8.48 24.07
C ILE A 58 11.24 -9.92 23.52
N ALA A 59 11.49 -10.94 24.36
CA ALA A 59 11.34 -12.34 23.96
C ALA A 59 9.88 -12.68 23.60
N ALA A 60 8.91 -12.11 24.31
CA ALA A 60 7.48 -12.18 23.99
C ALA A 60 7.05 -11.31 22.78
N GLY A 61 7.99 -10.63 22.11
CA GLY A 61 7.75 -9.87 20.88
C GLY A 61 7.44 -8.38 21.06
N VAL A 62 7.47 -7.84 22.28
CA VAL A 62 7.26 -6.42 22.56
C VAL A 62 8.57 -5.63 22.39
N ARG A 63 8.62 -4.79 21.34
CA ARG A 63 9.79 -3.98 20.97
C ARG A 63 10.20 -2.99 22.07
N LEU A 64 11.50 -2.78 22.26
CA LEU A 64 12.04 -1.80 23.22
C LEU A 64 11.46 -0.39 23.02
N ALA A 65 11.28 0.04 21.76
CA ALA A 65 10.68 1.34 21.45
C ALA A 65 9.22 1.46 21.92
N SER A 66 8.45 0.36 21.89
CA SER A 66 7.09 0.31 22.43
C SER A 66 7.11 0.34 23.95
N GLN A 67 8.04 -0.38 24.57
CA GLN A 67 8.21 -0.40 26.03
C GLN A 67 8.59 0.99 26.59
N LEU A 68 9.30 1.82 25.85
CA LEU A 68 9.70 3.17 26.28
C LEU A 68 8.71 4.29 25.92
N ASN A 69 7.62 3.99 25.20
CA ASN A 69 6.68 5.00 24.73
C ASN A 69 5.30 4.84 25.41
N PRO A 70 4.85 5.81 26.24
CA PRO A 70 3.56 5.75 26.95
C PRO A 70 2.34 5.55 26.05
N GLN A 71 2.43 5.91 24.77
CA GLN A 71 1.32 5.83 23.82
C GLN A 71 1.25 4.48 23.08
N LYS A 72 2.16 3.53 23.35
CA LYS A 72 2.22 2.26 22.62
C LYS A 72 1.72 1.10 23.47
N LYS A 73 1.02 0.16 22.83
CA LYS A 73 0.66 -1.13 23.43
C LYS A 73 1.97 -1.85 23.82
N GLY A 74 2.05 -2.29 25.07
CA GLY A 74 3.28 -2.87 25.65
C GLY A 74 4.22 -1.86 26.30
N PHE A 75 3.76 -0.63 26.59
CA PHE A 75 4.49 0.33 27.40
C PHE A 75 4.89 -0.25 28.76
N ASN A 76 6.14 0.00 29.15
CA ASN A 76 6.73 -0.44 30.40
C ASN A 76 7.15 0.79 31.22
N LYS A 77 6.29 1.19 32.16
CA LYS A 77 6.51 2.37 33.00
C LYS A 77 7.80 2.26 33.83
N ALA A 78 8.06 1.10 34.43
CA ALA A 78 9.25 0.86 35.25
C ALA A 78 10.53 1.00 34.42
N LEU A 79 10.55 0.40 33.22
CA LEU A 79 11.67 0.56 32.29
C LEU A 79 11.86 2.01 31.87
N ARG A 80 10.77 2.73 31.55
CA ARG A 80 10.84 4.13 31.11
C ARG A 80 11.37 5.05 32.21
N ASP A 81 10.85 4.92 33.42
CA ASP A 81 11.23 5.73 34.57
C ASP A 81 12.68 5.44 34.98
N GLY A 82 13.10 4.16 34.89
CA GLY A 82 14.45 3.73 35.22
C GLY A 82 15.50 3.89 34.13
N TRP A 83 15.10 4.07 32.88
CA TRP A 83 16.02 4.13 31.73
C TRP A 83 17.12 5.20 31.83
N PRO A 84 16.86 6.43 32.31
CA PRO A 84 17.89 7.47 32.40
C PRO A 84 19.03 7.10 33.35
N ASP A 85 18.67 6.47 34.48
CA ASP A 85 19.58 6.18 35.59
C ASP A 85 20.13 4.74 35.53
N MET A 86 19.67 3.94 34.57
CA MET A 86 20.12 2.58 34.36
C MET A 86 21.61 2.52 33.94
N PRO A 87 22.40 1.61 34.52
CA PRO A 87 23.78 1.35 34.13
C PRO A 87 23.95 1.17 32.60
N PRO A 88 24.97 1.78 31.97
CA PRO A 88 25.16 1.72 30.52
C PRO A 88 25.29 0.29 29.94
N ASN A 89 25.86 -0.64 30.72
CA ASN A 89 25.96 -2.06 30.35
C ASN A 89 24.59 -2.73 30.23
N LEU A 90 23.66 -2.48 31.17
CA LEU A 90 22.30 -3.01 31.11
C LEU A 90 21.51 -2.41 29.94
N ARG A 91 21.61 -1.10 29.71
CA ARG A 91 21.00 -0.47 28.52
C ARG A 91 21.53 -1.06 27.21
N LYS A 92 22.84 -1.30 27.11
CA LYS A 92 23.46 -1.96 25.95
C LYS A 92 22.97 -3.41 25.80
N ARG A 93 22.79 -4.14 26.89
CA ARG A 93 22.30 -5.53 26.92
C ARG A 93 20.87 -5.62 26.38
N ILE A 94 19.95 -4.84 26.93
CA ILE A 94 18.55 -4.75 26.47
C ILE A 94 18.49 -4.35 24.98
N SER A 95 19.25 -3.32 24.60
CA SER A 95 19.33 -2.86 23.19
C SER A 95 19.93 -3.91 22.25
N ARG A 96 20.83 -4.77 22.73
CA ARG A 96 21.40 -5.89 21.95
C ARG A 96 20.38 -7.01 21.81
N ARG A 97 19.64 -7.34 22.86
CA ARG A 97 18.59 -8.36 22.83
C ARG A 97 17.43 -7.96 21.93
N ASP A 98 16.99 -6.70 21.98
CA ASP A 98 15.99 -6.14 21.06
C ASP A 98 16.45 -6.19 19.59
N ARG A 99 17.73 -5.92 19.31
CA ARG A 99 18.31 -6.06 17.97
C ARG A 99 18.45 -7.52 17.53
N ASN A 100 18.74 -8.43 18.45
CA ASN A 100 18.94 -9.85 18.13
C ASN A 100 17.61 -10.56 17.89
N SER A 101 16.56 -10.26 18.66
CA SER A 101 15.20 -10.76 18.39
C SER A 101 14.68 -10.29 17.03
N ASP A 102 14.97 -9.06 16.64
CA ASP A 102 14.74 -8.55 15.27
C ASP A 102 15.51 -9.34 14.22
N LYS A 103 16.77 -9.68 14.47
CA LYS A 103 17.59 -10.44 13.53
C LYS A 103 17.11 -11.88 13.37
N ALA A 104 16.66 -12.51 14.44
CA ALA A 104 16.05 -13.85 14.41
C ALA A 104 14.75 -13.82 13.60
N LYS A 105 13.85 -12.86 13.82
CA LYS A 105 12.65 -12.72 12.97
C LYS A 105 12.96 -12.38 11.51
N LYS A 106 14.10 -11.74 11.23
CA LYS A 106 14.57 -11.44 9.86
C LYS A 106 15.07 -12.65 9.09
N SER A 107 15.44 -13.76 9.74
CA SER A 107 15.79 -14.98 9.01
C SER A 107 14.56 -15.70 8.45
N ASP A 108 13.36 -15.41 8.96
CA ASP A 108 12.15 -16.14 8.61
C ASP A 108 11.44 -15.60 7.35
N LEU A 109 11.72 -14.34 6.94
CA LEU A 109 11.29 -13.84 5.64
C LEU A 109 12.22 -14.39 4.56
N PRO A 110 11.70 -15.05 3.49
CA PRO A 110 12.54 -15.60 2.44
C PRO A 110 13.49 -14.53 1.91
N LYS A 111 14.79 -14.77 2.04
CA LYS A 111 15.83 -14.04 1.30
C LYS A 111 16.02 -14.73 -0.04
N MET A 112 14.92 -14.93 -0.78
CA MET A 112 15.06 -15.48 -2.13
C MET A 112 15.74 -14.43 -3.00
N ALA A 113 16.91 -14.78 -3.51
CA ALA A 113 17.55 -14.01 -4.56
C ALA A 113 16.67 -14.09 -5.81
N ILE A 114 16.68 -13.05 -6.64
CA ILE A 114 15.98 -13.03 -7.94
C ILE A 114 16.38 -14.26 -8.77
N ALA A 115 17.65 -14.65 -8.73
CA ALA A 115 18.17 -15.84 -9.41
C ALA A 115 17.56 -17.18 -8.95
N SER A 116 16.91 -17.21 -7.78
CA SER A 116 16.25 -18.40 -7.24
C SER A 116 14.74 -18.45 -7.50
N MET A 117 14.17 -17.44 -8.18
CA MET A 117 12.75 -17.43 -8.53
C MET A 117 12.45 -18.42 -9.66
N PRO A 118 11.30 -19.11 -9.65
CA PRO A 118 10.93 -20.08 -10.70
C PRO A 118 10.46 -19.42 -12.03
N PHE A 119 10.62 -18.11 -12.14
CA PHE A 119 10.24 -17.28 -13.27
C PHE A 119 11.33 -16.22 -13.55
N PRO A 120 11.45 -15.76 -14.81
CA PRO A 120 12.37 -14.70 -15.17
C PRO A 120 11.94 -13.38 -14.53
N ALA A 121 12.63 -12.96 -13.48
CA ALA A 121 12.36 -11.71 -12.77
C ALA A 121 13.37 -10.61 -13.11
N GLU A 122 12.89 -9.37 -13.12
CA GLU A 122 13.70 -8.16 -13.27
C GLU A 122 13.90 -7.47 -11.92
N ALA A 123 15.14 -7.05 -11.62
CA ALA A 123 15.45 -6.41 -10.34
C ALA A 123 14.68 -5.11 -10.11
N LYS A 124 14.28 -4.43 -11.19
CA LYS A 124 13.49 -3.20 -11.10
C LYS A 124 12.03 -3.44 -10.71
N ASP A 125 11.49 -4.61 -11.02
CA ASP A 125 10.10 -4.98 -10.70
C ASP A 125 9.97 -5.63 -9.33
N HIS A 126 11.09 -6.05 -8.74
CA HIS A 126 11.11 -6.58 -7.38
C HIS A 126 10.85 -5.45 -6.37
N CYS A 127 9.58 -5.11 -6.19
CA CYS A 127 9.09 -3.99 -5.41
C CYS A 127 7.82 -4.38 -4.62
N GLU A 128 7.90 -4.34 -3.30
CA GLU A 128 6.75 -4.54 -2.42
C GLU A 128 5.82 -3.33 -2.43
N THR A 129 4.52 -3.60 -2.49
CA THR A 129 3.45 -2.61 -2.37
C THR A 129 3.35 -2.13 -0.92
N SER A 130 3.23 -0.82 -0.71
CA SER A 130 3.16 -0.28 0.65
C SER A 130 1.87 -0.63 1.38
N ALA A 131 1.94 -0.77 2.72
CA ALA A 131 0.77 -0.91 3.57
C ALA A 131 -0.31 0.17 3.33
N ARG A 132 0.11 1.40 3.01
CA ARG A 132 -0.83 2.50 2.70
C ARG A 132 -1.65 2.19 1.45
N SER A 133 -1.03 1.63 0.42
CA SER A 133 -1.72 1.27 -0.82
C SER A 133 -2.85 0.27 -0.58
N PHE A 134 -2.61 -0.73 0.29
CA PHE A 134 -3.64 -1.68 0.69
C PHE A 134 -4.73 -1.07 1.58
N ALA A 135 -4.36 -0.15 2.48
CA ALA A 135 -5.34 0.54 3.33
C ALA A 135 -6.36 1.35 2.51
N ASP A 136 -5.94 1.92 1.37
CA ASP A 136 -6.81 2.72 0.51
C ASP A 136 -7.88 1.87 -0.24
N ILE A 137 -7.67 0.55 -0.38
CA ILE A 137 -8.64 -0.37 -0.99
C ILE A 137 -9.41 -1.24 0.01
N ALA A 138 -9.05 -1.20 1.30
CA ALA A 138 -9.73 -1.97 2.33
C ALA A 138 -11.27 -1.74 2.37
N PRO A 139 -11.81 -0.52 2.18
CA PRO A 139 -13.26 -0.31 2.11
C PRO A 139 -13.94 -1.11 0.98
N LEU A 140 -13.26 -1.25 -0.17
CA LEU A 140 -13.79 -2.01 -1.31
C LEU A 140 -13.74 -3.52 -1.06
N LEU A 141 -12.67 -4.00 -0.40
CA LEU A 141 -12.57 -5.41 0.00
C LEU A 141 -13.63 -5.79 1.03
N ASN A 142 -13.89 -4.93 2.02
CA ASN A 142 -14.97 -5.12 2.98
C ASN A 142 -16.33 -5.17 2.29
N LEU A 143 -16.57 -4.29 1.31
CA LEU A 143 -17.80 -4.30 0.52
C LEU A 143 -17.96 -5.62 -0.25
N ILE A 144 -16.89 -6.14 -0.86
CA ILE A 144 -16.95 -7.45 -1.53
C ILE A 144 -17.29 -8.55 -0.52
N ALA A 145 -16.59 -8.59 0.62
CA ALA A 145 -16.81 -9.59 1.67
C ALA A 145 -18.27 -9.60 2.15
N GLU A 146 -18.83 -8.42 2.40
CA GLU A 146 -20.24 -8.23 2.74
C GLU A 146 -21.17 -8.79 1.65
N LYS A 147 -20.93 -8.45 0.39
CA LYS A 147 -21.77 -8.89 -0.74
C LYS A 147 -21.76 -10.40 -0.96
N ILE A 148 -20.67 -11.08 -0.63
CA ILE A 148 -20.57 -12.54 -0.75
C ILE A 148 -20.85 -13.27 0.58
N GLY A 149 -21.22 -12.54 1.64
CA GLY A 149 -21.57 -13.11 2.93
C GLY A 149 -20.39 -13.73 3.70
N LYS A 150 -19.17 -13.21 3.53
CA LYS A 150 -17.96 -13.67 4.22
C LYS A 150 -17.47 -12.65 5.23
N ALA A 151 -16.85 -13.11 6.32
CA ALA A 151 -16.06 -12.22 7.16
C ALA A 151 -14.80 -11.77 6.38
N PRO A 152 -14.24 -10.57 6.65
CA PRO A 152 -13.00 -10.12 6.02
C PRO A 152 -11.84 -11.12 6.12
N ALA A 153 -11.76 -11.85 7.24
CA ALA A 153 -10.72 -12.85 7.48
C ALA A 153 -10.84 -14.11 6.60
N GLU A 154 -12.04 -14.37 6.06
CA GLU A 154 -12.39 -15.53 5.21
C GLU A 154 -12.42 -15.18 3.72
N LEU A 155 -12.27 -13.89 3.37
CA LEU A 155 -12.21 -13.43 2.00
C LEU A 155 -10.91 -13.92 1.36
N LYS A 156 -11.01 -14.84 0.38
CA LYS A 156 -9.86 -15.46 -0.29
C LYS A 156 -9.25 -14.48 -1.28
N LEU A 157 -8.10 -13.90 -0.94
CA LEU A 157 -7.37 -12.97 -1.79
C LEU A 157 -6.22 -13.68 -2.50
N TRP A 158 -6.06 -13.44 -3.80
CA TRP A 158 -4.94 -13.99 -4.58
C TRP A 158 -4.10 -12.89 -5.22
N ASP A 159 -2.81 -12.88 -4.89
CA ASP A 159 -1.79 -12.10 -5.57
C ASP A 159 -0.93 -13.03 -6.45
N PRO A 160 -1.17 -13.09 -7.78
CA PRO A 160 -0.43 -13.95 -8.69
C PRO A 160 1.04 -13.57 -8.88
N TYR A 161 1.44 -12.32 -8.60
CA TYR A 161 2.81 -11.89 -8.80
C TYR A 161 3.58 -11.86 -7.48
N PHE A 162 4.72 -12.55 -7.45
CA PHE A 162 5.48 -12.72 -6.22
C PHE A 162 6.67 -11.77 -6.13
N CYS A 163 6.74 -11.03 -5.03
CA CYS A 163 7.92 -10.29 -4.61
C CYS A 163 8.63 -11.06 -3.47
N ARG A 164 8.36 -10.73 -2.20
CA ARG A 164 8.80 -11.49 -1.01
C ARG A 164 7.65 -11.89 -0.09
N GLY A 165 6.41 -11.66 -0.51
CA GLY A 165 5.22 -12.03 0.26
C GLY A 165 4.76 -11.00 1.29
N ALA A 166 5.25 -9.75 1.26
CA ALA A 166 4.84 -8.76 2.26
C ALA A 166 3.34 -8.41 2.19
N VAL A 167 2.72 -8.61 1.03
CA VAL A 167 1.27 -8.47 0.82
C VAL A 167 0.44 -9.23 1.85
N LYS A 168 0.82 -10.46 2.20
CA LYS A 168 0.12 -11.29 3.21
C LYS A 168 0.06 -10.57 4.55
N GLY A 169 1.20 -10.05 5.02
CA GLY A 169 1.26 -9.34 6.30
C GLY A 169 0.54 -7.99 6.29
N HIS A 170 0.59 -7.26 5.18
CA HIS A 170 -0.10 -5.97 5.05
C HIS A 170 -1.62 -6.12 5.04
N LEU A 171 -2.15 -7.12 4.33
CA LEU A 171 -3.58 -7.40 4.27
C LEU A 171 -4.10 -8.04 5.57
N ALA A 172 -3.34 -8.93 6.20
CA ALA A 172 -3.70 -9.50 7.50
C ALA A 172 -3.83 -8.41 8.58
N ALA A 173 -2.94 -7.41 8.57
CA ALA A 173 -3.02 -6.26 9.48
C ALA A 173 -4.28 -5.39 9.27
N LEU A 174 -4.96 -5.53 8.13
CA LEU A 174 -6.23 -4.87 7.81
C LEU A 174 -7.45 -5.78 8.04
N GLY A 175 -7.24 -7.01 8.52
CA GLY A 175 -8.30 -7.99 8.80
C GLY A 175 -8.51 -9.06 7.71
N PHE A 176 -7.72 -9.03 6.62
CA PHE A 176 -7.82 -10.01 5.53
C PHE A 176 -6.68 -11.03 5.63
N SER A 177 -6.93 -12.14 6.34
CA SER A 177 -5.89 -13.15 6.64
C SER A 177 -5.74 -14.25 5.59
N ASP A 178 -6.79 -14.53 4.80
CA ASP A 178 -6.76 -15.57 3.77
C ASP A 178 -6.17 -15.02 2.45
N VAL A 179 -4.84 -14.93 2.41
CA VAL A 179 -4.09 -14.36 1.28
C VAL A 179 -3.11 -15.37 0.71
N ARG A 180 -3.31 -15.74 -0.56
CA ARG A 180 -2.37 -16.52 -1.34
C ARG A 180 -1.43 -15.62 -2.14
N ASN A 181 -0.13 -15.77 -1.90
CA ASN A 181 0.95 -15.13 -2.65
C ASN A 181 2.19 -16.02 -2.51
N ASP A 182 2.31 -16.96 -3.43
CA ASP A 182 3.33 -18.00 -3.40
C ASP A 182 4.36 -17.70 -4.48
N CYS A 183 5.60 -18.17 -4.28
CA CYS A 183 6.67 -17.96 -5.25
C CYS A 183 6.50 -18.91 -6.44
N GLU A 184 5.51 -18.60 -7.29
CA GLU A 184 5.13 -19.38 -8.45
C GLU A 184 5.13 -18.48 -9.70
N ASP A 185 5.29 -19.10 -10.87
CA ASP A 185 5.22 -18.41 -12.15
C ASP A 185 3.75 -18.27 -12.58
N PHE A 186 3.20 -17.05 -12.44
CA PHE A 186 1.82 -16.72 -12.81
C PHE A 186 1.41 -17.26 -14.19
N TYR A 187 2.27 -17.08 -15.20
CA TYR A 187 1.94 -17.47 -16.57
C TYR A 187 1.91 -18.99 -16.74
N LYS A 188 2.74 -19.72 -16.01
CA LYS A 188 2.67 -21.18 -15.99
C LYS A 188 1.48 -21.67 -15.18
N VAL A 189 1.05 -20.96 -14.14
CA VAL A 189 -0.15 -21.29 -13.34
C VAL A 189 -1.41 -21.20 -14.22
N ILE A 190 -1.60 -20.09 -14.94
CA ILE A 190 -2.76 -19.93 -15.84
C ILE A 190 -2.71 -20.93 -17.00
N LYS A 191 -1.53 -21.17 -17.61
CA LYS A 191 -1.38 -22.10 -18.73
C LYS A 191 -1.71 -23.55 -18.34
N ARG A 192 -1.46 -23.93 -17.08
CA ARG A 192 -1.77 -25.26 -16.54
C ARG A 192 -3.21 -25.40 -16.06
N GLY A 193 -4.01 -24.33 -16.05
CA GLY A 193 -5.33 -24.34 -15.45
C GLY A 193 -5.31 -24.54 -13.93
N SER A 194 -4.17 -24.30 -13.27
CA SER A 194 -3.99 -24.50 -11.83
C SER A 194 -4.23 -23.21 -11.03
N VAL A 195 -5.12 -22.35 -11.53
CA VAL A 195 -5.49 -21.10 -10.86
C VAL A 195 -6.11 -21.46 -9.50
N PRO A 196 -5.61 -20.90 -8.39
CA PRO A 196 -6.15 -21.21 -7.07
C PRO A 196 -7.58 -20.75 -6.93
N GLU A 197 -8.36 -21.41 -6.07
CA GLU A 197 -9.66 -20.88 -5.65
C GLU A 197 -9.46 -19.55 -4.92
N HIS A 198 -10.17 -18.51 -5.36
CA HIS A 198 -10.10 -17.18 -4.76
C HIS A 198 -11.41 -16.41 -5.01
N ASP A 199 -11.66 -15.41 -4.17
CA ASP A 199 -12.77 -14.47 -4.32
C ASP A 199 -12.36 -13.23 -5.10
N VAL A 200 -11.13 -12.73 -4.86
CA VAL A 200 -10.64 -11.46 -5.41
C VAL A 200 -9.19 -11.57 -5.84
N VAL A 201 -8.86 -11.06 -7.02
CA VAL A 201 -7.47 -10.87 -7.46
C VAL A 201 -6.96 -9.52 -6.98
N ILE A 202 -5.84 -9.53 -6.26
CA ILE A 202 -5.21 -8.31 -5.76
C ILE A 202 -3.73 -8.35 -6.07
N THR A 203 -3.22 -7.39 -6.84
CA THR A 203 -1.81 -7.45 -7.23
C THR A 203 -1.21 -6.12 -7.64
N ASN A 204 0.12 -6.08 -7.68
CA ASN A 204 0.94 -5.05 -8.29
C ASN A 204 1.89 -5.74 -9.29
N PRO A 205 1.50 -5.86 -10.57
CA PRO A 205 2.28 -6.65 -11.53
C PRO A 205 3.65 -6.01 -11.81
N PRO A 206 4.59 -6.77 -12.40
CA PRO A 206 5.81 -6.22 -12.98
C PRO A 206 5.48 -5.17 -14.04
N TYR A 207 6.29 -4.12 -14.13
CA TYR A 207 6.10 -3.03 -15.10
C TYR A 207 7.11 -3.07 -16.25
N SER A 208 8.10 -3.96 -16.19
CA SER A 208 8.99 -4.19 -17.33
C SER A 208 8.30 -4.99 -18.44
N ASP A 209 8.95 -5.06 -19.60
CA ASP A 209 8.53 -5.94 -20.68
C ASP A 209 8.89 -7.39 -20.34
N PRO A 210 8.04 -8.36 -20.75
CA PRO A 210 8.31 -9.75 -20.46
C PRO A 210 9.53 -10.25 -21.25
N LYS A 211 10.34 -11.11 -20.62
CA LYS A 211 11.53 -11.68 -21.27
C LYS A 211 11.22 -12.73 -22.34
N ASP A 212 9.98 -13.21 -22.40
CA ASP A 212 9.54 -14.20 -23.38
C ASP A 212 9.15 -13.58 -24.73
N GLY A 213 9.28 -12.25 -24.89
CA GLY A 213 8.90 -11.53 -26.12
C GLY A 213 7.39 -11.42 -26.33
N GLY A 214 6.58 -11.86 -25.35
CA GLY A 214 5.13 -11.76 -25.40
C GLY A 214 4.60 -10.34 -25.15
N PRO A 215 3.27 -10.18 -25.09
CA PRO A 215 2.65 -8.89 -24.79
C PRO A 215 3.02 -8.38 -23.38
N PRO A 216 2.99 -7.06 -23.13
CA PRO A 216 3.31 -6.48 -21.82
C PRO A 216 2.58 -7.15 -20.66
N HIS A 217 3.23 -7.25 -19.50
CA HIS A 217 2.68 -7.93 -18.31
C HIS A 217 1.28 -7.41 -17.92
N ALA A 218 1.06 -6.10 -18.00
CA ALA A 218 -0.23 -5.47 -17.73
C ALA A 218 -1.33 -5.90 -18.73
N SER A 219 -1.01 -6.01 -20.03
CA SER A 219 -1.93 -6.50 -21.05
C SER A 219 -2.36 -7.94 -20.75
N ARG A 220 -1.37 -8.83 -20.51
CA ARG A 220 -1.63 -10.24 -20.17
C ARG A 220 -2.47 -10.40 -18.91
N LEU A 221 -2.20 -9.59 -17.88
CA LEU A 221 -2.97 -9.58 -16.65
C LEU A 221 -4.42 -9.14 -16.90
N LEU A 222 -4.64 -8.01 -17.60
CA LEU A 222 -5.99 -7.50 -17.86
C LEU A 222 -6.83 -8.49 -18.69
N THR A 223 -6.23 -9.16 -19.69
CA THR A 223 -6.89 -10.24 -20.42
C THR A 223 -7.31 -11.37 -19.47
N PHE A 224 -6.38 -11.86 -18.64
CA PHE A 224 -6.69 -12.89 -17.64
C PHE A 224 -7.83 -12.46 -16.71
N LEU A 225 -7.84 -11.20 -16.24
CA LEU A 225 -8.86 -10.72 -15.31
C LEU A 225 -10.26 -10.69 -15.92
N GLU A 226 -10.39 -10.28 -17.19
CA GLU A 226 -11.67 -10.33 -17.89
C GLU A 226 -12.16 -11.78 -18.13
N ASP A 227 -11.25 -12.71 -18.37
CA ASP A 227 -11.56 -14.13 -18.56
C ASP A 227 -11.90 -14.83 -17.23
N ASN A 228 -11.21 -14.47 -16.15
CA ASN A 228 -11.36 -15.07 -14.82
C ASN A 228 -12.69 -14.71 -14.14
N ARG A 229 -13.35 -13.62 -14.57
CA ARG A 229 -14.68 -13.17 -14.10
C ARG A 229 -14.80 -13.10 -12.57
N ARG A 230 -13.74 -12.67 -11.90
CA ARG A 230 -13.70 -12.38 -10.45
C ARG A 230 -13.43 -10.89 -10.23
N PRO A 231 -13.86 -10.34 -9.09
CA PRO A 231 -13.42 -9.02 -8.66
C PRO A 231 -11.90 -8.91 -8.68
N TYR A 232 -11.42 -7.73 -9.05
CA TYR A 232 -10.01 -7.44 -9.01
C TYR A 232 -9.74 -5.99 -8.60
N LEU A 233 -8.62 -5.84 -7.89
CA LEU A 233 -8.04 -4.57 -7.54
C LEU A 233 -6.56 -4.68 -7.88
N VAL A 234 -6.14 -4.08 -8.99
CA VAL A 234 -4.76 -4.20 -9.47
C VAL A 234 -4.08 -2.84 -9.56
N LEU A 235 -2.91 -2.73 -8.95
CA LEU A 235 -2.15 -1.50 -8.84
C LEU A 235 -1.19 -1.37 -10.01
N MET A 236 -1.50 -0.50 -10.96
CA MET A 236 -0.71 -0.33 -12.18
C MET A 236 -0.38 1.15 -12.42
N PRO A 237 0.65 1.45 -13.23
CA PRO A 237 0.96 2.81 -13.62
C PRO A 237 -0.20 3.46 -14.37
N GLU A 238 -0.26 4.79 -14.31
CA GLU A 238 -1.20 5.61 -15.07
C GLU A 238 -1.15 5.29 -16.58
N TYR A 239 0.06 5.10 -17.14
CA TYR A 239 0.23 4.90 -18.59
C TYR A 239 -0.50 3.65 -19.12
N VAL A 240 -0.89 2.71 -18.26
CA VAL A 240 -1.60 1.49 -18.69
C VAL A 240 -2.97 1.84 -19.27
N ALA A 241 -3.68 2.81 -18.68
CA ALA A 241 -5.00 3.23 -19.17
C ALA A 241 -4.94 3.91 -20.55
N SER A 242 -3.79 4.46 -20.93
CA SER A 242 -3.57 5.09 -22.25
C SER A 242 -2.81 4.20 -23.23
N ALA A 243 -2.48 2.96 -22.86
CA ALA A 243 -1.77 2.05 -23.73
C ALA A 243 -2.66 1.55 -24.87
N ALA A 244 -2.07 1.32 -26.05
CA ALA A 244 -2.82 0.92 -27.25
C ALA A 244 -3.63 -0.38 -27.08
N TYR A 245 -3.20 -1.29 -26.20
CA TYR A 245 -3.92 -2.53 -25.91
C TYR A 245 -5.09 -2.36 -24.94
N TYR A 246 -5.20 -1.22 -24.24
CA TYR A 246 -6.16 -1.07 -23.14
C TYR A 246 -7.60 -0.90 -23.64
N ALA A 247 -7.85 0.06 -24.52
CA ALA A 247 -9.20 0.32 -25.05
C ALA A 247 -9.83 -0.92 -25.74
N PRO A 248 -9.10 -1.72 -26.56
CA PRO A 248 -9.65 -2.95 -27.13
C PRO A 248 -10.09 -4.00 -26.11
N LEU A 249 -9.51 -4.03 -24.90
CA LEU A 249 -9.91 -4.96 -23.83
C LEU A 249 -11.25 -4.58 -23.18
N PHE A 250 -11.63 -3.29 -23.26
CA PHE A 250 -12.84 -2.75 -22.64
C PHE A 250 -13.69 -2.01 -23.67
N PRO A 251 -14.30 -2.71 -24.64
CA PRO A 251 -15.06 -2.09 -25.73
C PRO A 251 -16.33 -1.37 -25.26
N LYS A 252 -16.72 -1.52 -23.98
CA LYS A 252 -17.86 -0.84 -23.36
C LYS A 252 -17.40 -0.19 -22.07
N ALA A 253 -17.76 1.08 -21.86
CA ALA A 253 -17.44 1.83 -20.64
C ALA A 253 -17.94 1.14 -19.36
N SER A 254 -19.05 0.39 -19.43
CA SER A 254 -19.59 -0.40 -18.31
C SER A 254 -18.71 -1.58 -17.88
N ARG A 255 -17.80 -2.04 -18.75
CA ARG A 255 -16.81 -3.08 -18.45
C ARG A 255 -15.48 -2.50 -17.98
N GLU A 256 -15.21 -1.25 -18.31
CA GLU A 256 -13.96 -0.60 -17.97
C GLU A 256 -13.77 -0.52 -16.44
N PRO A 257 -12.58 -0.87 -15.92
CA PRO A 257 -12.27 -0.68 -14.51
C PRO A 257 -12.47 0.77 -14.06
N LEU A 258 -12.88 0.94 -12.81
CA LEU A 258 -12.80 2.23 -12.12
C LEU A 258 -11.34 2.50 -11.74
N LEU A 259 -10.90 3.75 -11.85
CA LEU A 259 -9.58 4.16 -11.38
C LEU A 259 -9.70 4.77 -9.98
N LEU A 260 -9.16 4.08 -8.98
CA LEU A 260 -9.02 4.61 -7.63
C LEU A 260 -7.65 5.29 -7.48
N CYS A 261 -7.68 6.61 -7.54
CA CYS A 261 -6.51 7.48 -7.48
C CYS A 261 -6.19 7.89 -6.04
N PRO A 262 -4.96 7.68 -5.54
CA PRO A 262 -4.62 8.08 -4.19
C PRO A 262 -4.40 9.59 -4.07
N ARG A 263 -4.78 10.16 -2.91
CA ARG A 263 -4.49 11.60 -2.61
C ARG A 263 -3.01 11.92 -2.55
N LYS A 264 -2.17 10.93 -2.27
CA LYS A 264 -0.71 11.04 -2.27
C LYS A 264 -0.14 9.89 -3.07
N ARG A 265 0.90 10.17 -3.86
CA ARG A 265 1.56 9.14 -4.66
C ARG A 265 1.97 7.94 -3.79
N TYR A 266 1.68 6.74 -4.28
CA TYR A 266 2.14 5.53 -3.63
C TYR A 266 3.66 5.39 -3.67
N HIS A 267 4.17 4.66 -2.69
CA HIS A 267 5.56 4.27 -2.64
C HIS A 267 5.64 2.75 -2.63
N PHE A 268 6.74 2.27 -3.18
CA PHE A 268 7.06 0.86 -3.25
C PHE A 268 8.39 0.63 -2.57
N PHE A 269 8.66 -0.60 -2.18
CA PHE A 269 9.89 -0.94 -1.47
C PHE A 269 10.65 -2.01 -2.22
N SER A 270 11.81 -1.63 -2.75
CA SER A 270 12.72 -2.61 -3.36
C SER A 270 13.45 -3.36 -2.24
N PRO A 271 13.44 -4.70 -2.23
CA PRO A 271 14.04 -5.46 -1.16
C PRO A 271 15.52 -5.14 -0.90
N PRO A 272 16.01 -5.34 0.34
CA PRO A 272 17.40 -5.10 0.66
C PRO A 272 18.33 -5.90 -0.27
N GLY A 273 19.27 -5.21 -0.93
CA GLY A 273 20.23 -5.83 -1.84
C GLY A 273 19.77 -5.95 -3.30
N SER A 274 18.51 -5.60 -3.64
CA SER A 274 18.04 -5.66 -5.05
C SER A 274 18.37 -4.43 -5.88
N ARG A 275 18.76 -3.31 -5.24
CA ARG A 275 19.16 -2.06 -5.91
C ARG A 275 20.32 -1.40 -5.19
N ASP A 276 21.20 -0.75 -5.96
CA ASP A 276 22.23 0.13 -5.43
C ASP A 276 21.58 1.29 -4.66
N SER A 277 21.56 1.16 -3.34
CA SER A 277 20.98 2.20 -2.50
C SER A 277 21.91 3.41 -2.51
N LYS A 278 21.49 4.53 -3.11
CA LYS A 278 22.16 5.82 -2.89
C LYS A 278 22.19 6.10 -1.38
N LYS A 279 23.30 6.63 -0.85
CA LYS A 279 23.56 6.85 0.59
C LYS A 279 22.43 7.61 1.33
N LYS A 280 21.57 8.36 0.63
CA LYS A 280 20.47 9.18 1.19
C LYS A 280 19.06 8.62 0.97
N SER A 281 18.90 7.37 0.52
CA SER A 281 17.57 6.79 0.30
C SER A 281 16.83 6.47 1.61
N HIS A 282 15.52 6.71 1.66
CA HIS A 282 14.70 6.29 2.79
C HIS A 282 14.62 4.75 2.83
N LYS A 283 15.21 4.17 3.86
CA LYS A 283 15.26 2.71 4.07
C LYS A 283 14.22 2.29 5.09
N HIS A 284 13.32 1.39 4.70
CA HIS A 284 12.53 0.60 5.62
C HIS A 284 13.32 -0.63 6.02
N LYS A 285 13.35 -0.97 7.31
CA LYS A 285 14.20 -2.05 7.83
C LYS A 285 13.84 -3.43 7.27
N GLU A 286 12.56 -3.63 6.94
CA GLU A 286 12.00 -4.93 6.52
C GLU A 286 11.75 -4.99 5.01
N LEU A 287 11.24 -3.89 4.45
CA LEU A 287 10.80 -3.83 3.05
C LEU A 287 11.92 -3.36 2.12
N GLY A 288 12.96 -2.72 2.65
CA GLY A 288 14.11 -2.25 1.89
C GLY A 288 14.02 -0.79 1.48
N VAL A 289 14.43 -0.47 0.27
CA VAL A 289 14.60 0.92 -0.20
C VAL A 289 13.30 1.44 -0.78
N ARG A 290 12.81 2.56 -0.24
CA ARG A 290 11.63 3.24 -0.76
C ARG A 290 11.91 3.80 -2.16
N SER A 291 11.01 3.51 -3.09
CA SER A 291 10.98 4.04 -4.45
C SER A 291 9.57 4.47 -4.84
N SER A 292 9.42 5.24 -5.91
CA SER A 292 8.13 5.67 -6.46
C SER A 292 8.34 6.06 -7.93
N PRO A 293 8.63 5.07 -8.79
CA PRO A 293 9.05 5.34 -10.16
C PRO A 293 7.93 5.96 -11.00
N PHE A 294 6.67 5.64 -10.70
CA PHE A 294 5.50 6.07 -11.47
C PHE A 294 4.38 6.57 -10.57
N VAL A 295 3.46 7.34 -11.16
CA VAL A 295 2.11 7.52 -10.62
C VAL A 295 1.36 6.23 -10.90
N ALA A 296 0.76 5.65 -9.86
CA ALA A 296 0.05 4.38 -9.95
C ALA A 296 -1.35 4.51 -9.34
N PHE A 297 -2.31 3.85 -9.97
CA PHE A 297 -3.72 3.80 -9.58
C PHE A 297 -4.15 2.36 -9.36
N TRP A 298 -5.15 2.16 -8.51
CA TRP A 298 -5.84 0.89 -8.47
C TRP A 298 -6.87 0.86 -9.61
N TYR A 299 -6.75 -0.12 -10.48
CA TYR A 299 -7.76 -0.47 -11.48
C TYR A 299 -8.71 -1.46 -10.81
N VAL A 300 -9.96 -1.06 -10.66
CA VAL A 300 -10.94 -1.71 -9.81
C VAL A 300 -12.12 -2.21 -10.65
N SER A 301 -12.38 -3.51 -10.59
CA SER A 301 -13.66 -4.07 -11.01
C SER A 301 -14.17 -4.97 -9.89
N LEU A 302 -15.37 -4.70 -9.39
CA LEU A 302 -16.01 -5.54 -8.37
C LEU A 302 -17.06 -6.48 -8.99
N ARG A 303 -16.99 -6.69 -10.31
CA ARG A 303 -17.88 -7.60 -11.03
C ARG A 303 -17.51 -9.06 -10.72
N PRO A 304 -18.50 -9.98 -10.72
CA PRO A 304 -19.93 -9.74 -10.97
C PRO A 304 -20.72 -9.19 -9.76
N GLN A 305 -20.12 -9.11 -8.58
CA GLN A 305 -20.81 -8.80 -7.32
C GLN A 305 -21.44 -7.41 -7.30
N LEU A 306 -20.77 -6.40 -7.88
CA LEU A 306 -21.28 -5.03 -8.00
C LEU A 306 -21.02 -4.47 -9.38
N ARG A 307 -22.01 -3.74 -9.93
CA ARG A 307 -21.84 -2.98 -11.17
C ARG A 307 -21.16 -1.64 -10.89
N ARG A 308 -20.53 -1.08 -11.92
CA ARG A 308 -19.85 0.24 -11.89
C ARG A 308 -20.72 1.34 -11.26
N LYS A 309 -21.98 1.46 -11.70
CA LYS A 309 -22.93 2.49 -11.21
C LYS A 309 -23.21 2.36 -9.71
N GLU A 310 -23.27 1.14 -9.17
CA GLU A 310 -23.50 0.90 -7.75
C GLU A 310 -22.31 1.40 -6.92
N ILE A 311 -21.09 1.12 -7.36
CA ILE A 311 -19.86 1.58 -6.70
C ILE A 311 -19.80 3.12 -6.70
N LEU A 312 -20.11 3.75 -7.83
CA LEU A 312 -20.14 5.22 -7.94
C LEU A 312 -21.19 5.85 -7.01
N ASN A 313 -22.38 5.24 -6.90
CA ASN A 313 -23.42 5.71 -5.98
C ASN A 313 -23.00 5.57 -4.50
N LEU A 314 -22.33 4.47 -4.13
CA LEU A 314 -21.79 4.28 -2.79
C LEU A 314 -20.67 5.29 -2.48
N ALA A 315 -19.83 5.63 -3.46
CA ALA A 315 -18.82 6.69 -3.31
C ALA A 315 -19.48 8.07 -3.15
N ARG A 316 -20.51 8.38 -3.96
CA ARG A 316 -21.22 9.67 -3.93
C ARG A 316 -21.97 9.90 -2.62
N SER A 317 -22.58 8.85 -2.06
CA SER A 317 -23.26 8.90 -0.76
C SER A 317 -22.30 8.95 0.44
N GLY A 318 -20.99 8.76 0.23
CA GLY A 318 -20.00 8.70 1.30
C GLY A 318 -19.97 7.37 2.05
N THR A 319 -20.69 6.35 1.56
CA THR A 319 -20.73 5.01 2.16
C THR A 319 -19.38 4.30 2.07
N LEU A 320 -18.62 4.53 0.99
CA LEU A 320 -17.25 4.02 0.83
C LEU A 320 -16.27 4.91 1.60
N GLY A 321 -16.19 4.71 2.92
CA GLY A 321 -15.36 5.52 3.82
C GLY A 321 -13.95 5.81 3.27
N GLY A 322 -13.59 7.09 3.17
CA GLY A 322 -12.30 7.54 2.67
C GLY A 322 -12.14 7.55 1.13
N ILE A 323 -13.12 7.03 0.40
CA ILE A 323 -13.20 7.07 -1.07
C ILE A 323 -14.27 8.09 -1.47
N SER A 324 -13.90 9.01 -2.36
CA SER A 324 -14.81 10.03 -2.89
C SER A 324 -14.63 10.10 -4.40
N LEU A 325 -15.68 10.50 -5.11
CA LEU A 325 -15.56 10.81 -6.54
C LEU A 325 -14.55 11.95 -6.74
N ALA A 326 -13.79 11.87 -7.83
CA ALA A 326 -13.03 13.02 -8.29
C ALA A 326 -14.04 14.15 -8.56
N ARG A 327 -13.68 15.38 -8.17
CA ARG A 327 -14.50 16.54 -8.55
C ARG A 327 -14.47 16.62 -10.06
N GLU A 328 -15.63 16.52 -10.69
CA GLU A 328 -15.79 16.80 -12.11
C GLU A 328 -15.24 18.21 -12.38
N GLY A 329 -14.56 18.37 -13.51
CA GLY A 329 -14.28 19.70 -14.04
C GLY A 329 -15.59 20.48 -14.16
N THR A 330 -15.52 21.80 -14.21
CA THR A 330 -16.70 22.67 -14.36
C THR A 330 -17.68 22.12 -15.42
N GLN A 331 -18.99 22.14 -15.09
CA GLN A 331 -20.14 21.57 -15.81
C GLN A 331 -20.26 21.84 -17.33
N GLU A 332 -19.37 22.63 -17.93
CA GLU A 332 -19.32 22.88 -19.37
C GLU A 332 -18.77 21.68 -20.17
N GLU A 333 -17.93 20.82 -19.57
CA GLU A 333 -17.36 19.66 -20.29
C GLU A 333 -18.32 18.45 -20.35
N GLU A 334 -19.27 18.33 -19.41
CA GLU A 334 -20.13 17.14 -19.28
C GLU A 334 -21.38 17.15 -20.17
N ARG A 335 -21.91 18.35 -20.51
CA ARG A 335 -23.05 18.45 -21.44
C ARG A 335 -22.73 17.87 -22.83
N GLY A 336 -21.46 17.86 -23.23
CA GLY A 336 -21.04 17.27 -24.50
C GLY A 336 -20.93 15.74 -24.50
N ALA A 337 -20.93 15.10 -23.32
CA ALA A 337 -20.79 13.64 -23.18
C ALA A 337 -22.15 12.95 -22.99
N GLU A 338 -23.06 13.53 -22.20
CA GLU A 338 -24.40 12.95 -21.96
C GLU A 338 -25.32 13.01 -23.21
N GLU A 339 -25.15 14.01 -24.08
CA GLU A 339 -25.86 14.07 -25.38
C GLU A 339 -25.42 12.98 -26.36
N LYS A 340 -24.20 12.43 -26.23
CA LYS A 340 -23.71 11.33 -27.07
C LYS A 340 -24.12 9.95 -26.56
N GLU A 341 -24.17 9.74 -25.25
CA GLU A 341 -24.55 8.44 -24.67
C GLU A 341 -26.05 8.14 -24.87
N SER A 342 -26.90 9.17 -24.82
CA SER A 342 -28.36 9.02 -25.04
C SER A 342 -28.77 8.77 -26.49
N THR A 343 -27.95 9.18 -27.47
CA THR A 343 -28.21 8.92 -28.91
C THR A 343 -27.70 7.56 -29.37
N GLU A 344 -26.59 7.05 -28.81
CA GLU A 344 -26.05 5.74 -29.20
C GLU A 344 -26.88 4.56 -28.66
N ASP A 345 -27.41 4.66 -27.44
CA ASP A 345 -28.28 3.62 -26.87
C ASP A 345 -29.64 3.50 -27.59
N ALA A 346 -30.20 4.63 -28.07
CA ALA A 346 -31.46 4.63 -28.81
C ALA A 346 -31.36 4.03 -30.23
N VAL A 347 -30.19 4.13 -30.87
CA VAL A 347 -29.96 3.61 -32.23
C VAL A 347 -29.63 2.12 -32.21
N ALA A 348 -28.95 1.62 -31.16
CA ALA A 348 -28.63 0.21 -30.99
C ALA A 348 -29.87 -0.66 -30.74
N ASP A 349 -30.83 -0.19 -29.92
CA ASP A 349 -32.07 -0.93 -29.63
C ASP A 349 -33.03 -0.97 -30.84
N ALA A 350 -32.99 0.04 -31.72
CA ALA A 350 -33.77 0.04 -32.96
C ALA A 350 -33.24 -0.93 -34.03
N ALA A 351 -31.94 -1.25 -34.01
CA ALA A 351 -31.31 -2.17 -34.96
C ALA A 351 -31.55 -3.64 -34.62
N VAL A 352 -31.63 -3.97 -33.32
CA VAL A 352 -31.88 -5.35 -32.85
C VAL A 352 -33.34 -5.78 -33.09
N ASN A 353 -34.30 -4.86 -32.98
CA ASN A 353 -35.72 -5.16 -33.20
C ASN A 353 -36.13 -5.30 -34.69
N LYS A 354 -35.27 -4.91 -35.64
CA LYS A 354 -35.54 -5.08 -37.08
C LYS A 354 -35.03 -6.41 -37.66
N SER A 355 -34.18 -7.14 -36.92
CA SER A 355 -33.62 -8.41 -37.40
C SER A 355 -34.39 -9.65 -36.95
N SER A 356 -35.42 -9.50 -36.08
CA SER A 356 -36.25 -10.59 -35.55
C SER A 356 -37.64 -10.72 -36.20
N ALA A 357 -37.96 -9.86 -37.17
CA ALA A 357 -39.24 -9.86 -37.89
C ALA A 357 -39.17 -10.44 -39.32
N GLY A 358 -38.07 -11.14 -39.65
CA GLY A 358 -37.84 -11.72 -40.97
C GLY A 358 -37.17 -13.08 -40.92
N CYS A 359 -37.86 -14.08 -40.38
CA CYS A 359 -37.67 -15.50 -40.67
C CYS A 359 -39.01 -16.21 -40.51
#